data_AF-A0A822CLP3-F1
#
_entry.id   AF-A0A822CLP3-F1
#
_cell.length_a   1.000
_cell.length_b   1.000
_cell.length_c   1.000
_cell.angle_alpha   90.00
_cell.angle_beta   90.00
_cell.angle_gamma   90.00
#
_symmetry.space_group_name_H-M   'P 1'
#
loop_
_entity.id
_entity.type
_entity.pdbx_description
1 polymer ?
#
loop_
_entity_poly.entity_id
_entity_poly.type
_entity_poly.pdbx_seq_one_letter_code
_entity_poly.pdbx_strand_id
1 'polypeptide(L)' 'MYTETLSNYFVHDLKNFSDAARFCLVELNILLFAIEVCEENGQRRLAINPDRTSQYYRIAKRTRGFFLAGSSEEAS' A
#
# COMPACT_ATOMS: atom_id res chain seq x y z
N MET A 1 13.71 -0.41 5.39
CA MET A 1 12.32 -0.90 5.26
C MET A 1 11.47 -0.08 6.20
N TYR A 2 10.41 0.51 5.68
CA TYR A 2 9.58 1.49 6.38
C TYR A 2 8.11 1.10 6.29
N THR A 3 7.31 1.62 7.22
CA THR A 3 5.86 1.43 7.25
C THR A 3 5.17 2.76 7.42
N GLU A 4 4.18 3.04 6.59
CA GLU A 4 3.44 4.31 6.61
C GLU A 4 1.95 4.06 6.32
N THR A 5 1.06 4.91 6.82
CA THR A 5 -0.37 4.87 6.56
C THR A 5 -0.72 5.59 5.26
N LEU A 6 -1.04 4.83 4.22
CA LEU A 6 -1.37 5.36 2.90
C LEU A 6 -2.38 6.52 2.96
N SER A 7 -2.06 7.60 2.26
CA SER A 7 -2.88 8.80 2.22
C SER A 7 -4.25 8.55 1.56
N ASN A 8 -5.19 9.48 1.78
CA ASN A 8 -6.53 9.39 1.20
C ASN A 8 -6.51 9.36 -0.35
N TYR A 9 -5.47 9.88 -0.99
CA TYR A 9 -5.30 9.80 -2.45
C TYR A 9 -5.30 8.34 -2.94
N PHE A 10 -4.59 7.45 -2.25
CA PHE A 10 -4.56 6.02 -2.59
C PHE A 10 -5.92 5.34 -2.37
N VAL A 11 -6.72 5.82 -1.43
CA VAL A 11 -8.06 5.28 -1.17
C VAL A 11 -9.06 5.69 -2.24
N HIS A 12 -8.95 6.92 -2.76
CA HIS A 12 -9.92 7.49 -3.68
C HIS A 12 -9.56 7.27 -5.15
N ASP A 13 -8.29 7.46 -5.50
CA ASP A 13 -7.82 7.52 -6.88
C ASP A 13 -7.06 6.25 -7.29
N LEU A 14 -6.28 5.65 -6.38
CA LEU A 14 -5.45 4.46 -6.64
C LEU A 14 -5.91 3.24 -5.83
N LYS A 15 -7.16 2.83 -6.04
CA LYS A 15 -7.89 1.85 -5.21
C LYS A 15 -7.30 0.44 -5.15
N ASN A 16 -6.41 0.07 -6.08
CA ASN A 16 -5.79 -1.25 -6.12
C ASN A 16 -4.27 -1.16 -5.89
N PHE A 17 -3.70 -2.25 -5.40
CA PHE A 17 -2.28 -2.33 -5.05
C PHE A 17 -1.35 -2.04 -6.24
N SER A 18 -1.69 -2.50 -7.45
CA SER A 18 -0.80 -2.36 -8.62
C SER A 18 -0.64 -0.92 -9.05
N ASP A 19 -1.73 -0.15 -9.08
CA ASP A 19 -1.69 1.26 -9.44
C ASP A 19 -0.97 2.08 -8.37
N ALA A 20 -1.20 1.77 -7.09
CA ALA A 20 -0.47 2.37 -5.98
C ALA A 20 1.04 2.08 -6.04
N ALA A 21 1.42 0.81 -6.25
CA ALA A 21 2.81 0.40 -6.33
C ALA A 21 3.52 1.04 -7.54
N ARG A 22 2.81 1.17 -8.68
CA ARG A 22 3.33 1.88 -9.85
C ARG A 22 3.56 3.37 -9.54
N PHE A 23 2.58 4.04 -8.93
CA PHE A 23 2.71 5.44 -8.56
C PHE A 23 3.88 5.67 -7.59
N CYS A 24 3.99 4.85 -6.54
CA CYS A 24 5.10 4.92 -5.59
C CYS A 24 6.46 4.76 -6.27
N LEU A 25 6.59 3.83 -7.22
CA LEU A 25 7.84 3.59 -7.90
C LEU A 25 8.19 4.72 -8.90
N VAL A 26 7.22 5.17 -9.70
CA VAL A 26 7.46 6.12 -10.79
C VAL A 26 7.52 7.57 -10.30
N GLU A 27 6.58 7.97 -9.46
CA GLU A 27 6.42 9.36 -9.04
C GLU A 27 7.19 9.68 -7.76
N LEU A 28 7.35 8.71 -6.87
CA LEU A 28 7.97 8.91 -5.54
C LEU A 28 9.34 8.21 -5.40
N ASN A 29 9.73 7.36 -6.35
CA ASN A 29 10.97 6.56 -6.29
C ASN A 29 11.10 5.67 -5.03
N ILE A 30 9.98 5.16 -4.52
CA ILE A 30 9.94 4.20 -3.40
C ILE A 30 9.22 2.91 -3.78
N LEU A 31 9.65 1.78 -3.24
CA LEU A 31 9.06 0.48 -3.55
C LEU A 31 8.00 0.08 -2.51
N LEU A 32 6.72 0.19 -2.86
CA LEU A 32 5.62 -0.45 -2.13
C LEU A 32 5.56 -1.94 -2.48
N PHE A 33 5.84 -2.82 -1.51
CA PHE A 33 5.88 -4.27 -1.76
C PHE A 33 4.78 -5.07 -1.03
N ALA A 34 4.15 -4.48 -0.02
CA ALA A 34 3.04 -5.11 0.70
C ALA A 34 2.09 -4.08 1.31
N ILE A 35 0.87 -4.51 1.61
CA ILE A 35 -0.13 -3.74 2.36
C ILE A 35 -0.74 -4.58 3.48
N GLU A 36 -1.19 -3.90 4.54
CA GLU A 36 -2.04 -4.50 5.56
C GLU A 36 -3.48 -4.57 5.06
N VAL A 37 -4.09 -5.75 5.16
CA VAL A 37 -5.49 -6.00 4.82
C VAL A 37 -6.24 -6.33 6.10
N CYS A 38 -7.37 -5.66 6.33
CA CYS A 38 -8.27 -5.97 7.42
C CYS A 38 -9.35 -6.93 6.91
N GLU A 39 -9.41 -8.12 7.50
CA GLU A 39 -10.44 -9.11 7.24
C GLU A 39 -11.74 -8.76 7.98
N GLU A 40 -12.85 -9.40 7.60
CA GLU A 40 -14.17 -9.17 8.20
C GLU A 40 -14.22 -9.50 9.69
N ASN A 41 -13.40 -10.45 10.15
CA ASN A 41 -13.26 -10.83 11.56
C ASN A 41 -12.38 -9.85 12.37
N GLY A 42 -11.92 -8.75 11.75
CA GLY A 42 -11.04 -7.75 12.36
C GLY A 42 -9.56 -8.15 12.42
N GLN A 43 -9.19 -9.34 11.93
CA GLN A 43 -7.79 -9.73 11.82
C GLN A 43 -7.10 -8.92 10.72
N ARG A 44 -5.84 -8.57 10.99
CA ARG A 44 -4.98 -7.87 10.06
C ARG A 44 -3.94 -8.82 9.53
N ARG A 45 -3.82 -8.90 8.21
CA ARG A 45 -2.78 -9.71 7.57
C ARG A 45 -1.95 -8.89 6.60
N LEU A 46 -0.68 -9.27 6.50
CA LEU A 46 0.24 -8.73 5.50
C LEU A 46 -0.04 -9.42 4.16
N ALA A 47 -0.43 -8.65 3.15
CA ALA A 47 -0.54 -9.11 1.79
C ALA A 47 0.68 -8.62 1.00
N ILE A 48 1.58 -9.54 0.64
CA ILE A 48 2.78 -9.26 -0.15
C ILE A 48 2.44 -9.39 -1.62
N ASN A 49 2.66 -8.30 -2.38
CA ASN A 49 2.30 -8.20 -3.80
C ASN A 49 0.93 -8.85 -4.13
N PRO A 50 -0.16 -8.39 -3.51
CA PRO A 50 -1.47 -8.98 -3.72
C PRO A 50 -1.91 -8.89 -5.19
N ASP A 51 -2.77 -9.84 -5.59
CA ASP A 51 -3.25 -9.97 -6.96
C ASP A 51 -3.89 -8.68 -7.48
N ARG A 52 -3.52 -8.31 -8.72
CA ARG A 52 -3.84 -7.05 -9.38
C ARG A 52 -5.34 -6.86 -9.60
N THR A 53 -6.07 -7.96 -9.78
CA THR A 53 -7.49 -7.96 -10.17
C THR A 53 -8.44 -8.25 -9.01
N SER A 54 -7.91 -8.62 -7.85
CA SER A 54 -8.73 -9.04 -6.72
C SER A 54 -9.30 -7.84 -5.97
N GLN A 55 -10.63 -7.74 -5.91
CA GLN A 55 -11.33 -6.72 -5.13
C GLN A 55 -11.13 -6.86 -3.62
N TYR A 56 -10.62 -7.99 -3.17
CA TYR A 56 -10.32 -8.24 -1.77
C TYR A 56 -9.11 -7.40 -1.28
N TYR A 57 -8.16 -7.07 -2.16
CA TYR A 57 -6.92 -6.37 -1.82
C TYR A 57 -6.95 -4.86 -2.10
N ARG A 58 -8.12 -4.24 -1.94
CA ARG A 58 -8.27 -2.80 -2.15
C ARG A 58 -7.61 -2.01 -1.02
N ILE A 59 -7.06 -0.85 -1.37
CA ILE A 59 -6.52 0.08 -0.39
C ILE A 59 -7.70 0.77 0.30
N ALA A 60 -7.85 0.49 1.60
CA ALA A 60 -8.88 1.03 2.45
C ALA A 60 -8.36 2.23 3.25
N LYS A 61 -9.26 2.93 3.94
CA LYS A 61 -8.86 3.98 4.88
C LYS A 61 -7.92 3.40 5.92
N ARG A 62 -6.83 4.13 6.18
CA ARG A 62 -5.79 3.77 7.17
C ARG A 62 -5.06 2.46 6.85
N THR A 63 -5.06 2.01 5.60
CA THR A 63 -4.21 0.90 5.16
C THR A 63 -2.75 1.24 5.39
N ARG A 64 -2.01 0.33 6.05
CA ARG A 64 -0.57 0.46 6.22
C ARG A 64 0.15 -0.13 5.01
N GLY A 65 0.99 0.66 4.36
CA GLY A 65 1.91 0.24 3.31
C GLY A 65 3.27 -0.13 3.87
N PHE A 66 3.96 -1.04 3.19
CA PHE A 66 5.31 -1.49 3.52
C PHE A 66 6.25 -1.14 2.37
N PHE A 67 7.29 -0.37 2.67
CA PHE A 67 8.13 0.29 1.68
C PHE A 67 9.61 -0.06 1.82
N LEU A 68 10.32 -0.10 0.69
CA LEU A 68 11.77 0.09 0.63
C LEU A 68 12.06 1.49 0.07
N ALA A 69 12.83 2.26 0.80
CA ALA A 69 13.25 3.62 0.47
C ALA A 69 14.70 3.84 0.97
N GLY A 70 15.36 4.89 0.50
CA GLY A 70 16.71 5.26 0.93
C GLY A 70 16.75 5.88 2.33
N SER A 71 15.65 6.49 2.77
CA SER A 71 15.53 7.07 4.11
C SER A 71 14.09 7.02 4.66
N SER A 72 13.91 7.43 5.92
CA SER A 72 12.60 7.57 6.55
C SER A 72 11.78 8.71 5.95
N GLU A 73 12.44 9.78 5.52
CA GLU A 73 11.80 10.98 4.97
C GLU A 73 11.22 10.70 3.59
N GLU A 74 11.88 9.88 2.78
CA GLU A 74 11.36 9.44 1.47
C GLU A 74 10.10 8.57 1.60
N ALA A 75 9.94 7.87 2.73
CA ALA A 75 8.80 6.98 2.97
C ALA A 75 7.61 7.65 3.67
N SER A 76 7.72 8.93 4.06
CA SER A 76 6.74 9.66 4.89
C SER A 76 5.78 10.54 4.12
#